data_AF-A0A1V5VU72-F1
#
_entry.id   AF-A0A1V5VU72-F1
#
_cell.length_a   1.000
_cell.length_b   1.000
_cell.length_c   1.000
_cell.angle_alpha   90.00
_cell.angle_beta   90.00
_cell.angle_gamma   90.00
#
_symmetry.space_group_name_H-M   'P 1'
#
loop_
_entity.id
_entity.type
_entity.pdbx_description
1 polymer ?
#
loop_
_entity_poly.entity_id
_entity_poly.type
_entity_poly.pdbx_seq_one_letter_code
_entity_poly.pdbx_strand_id
1 'polypeptide(L)'
;MTRPTVLLLLRVRYLIHLPNQTPLFSEEVRVLGYTQGEQNTPAWLAEAEALRLLAEAQPDANLPLDTKKALLAAALQAYPTLETRLRLPIESRARDLTDAHKRIRRAMRLRVEELTVEAQWPVDLVGLLILVPVGGAA
;
A
#
# COMPACT_ATOMS: atom_id res chain seq x y z
N MET A 1 8.73 0.68 24.66
CA MET A 1 9.31 1.50 23.58
C MET A 1 8.34 1.47 22.41
N THR A 2 7.78 2.60 22.02
CA THR A 2 6.84 2.74 20.91
C THR A 2 7.60 2.62 19.59
N ARG A 3 7.12 1.75 18.68
CA ARG A 3 7.82 1.40 17.43
C ARG A 3 7.48 2.41 16.33
N PRO A 4 8.41 2.75 15.43
CA PRO A 4 8.10 3.59 14.28
C PRO A 4 7.03 2.94 13.38
N THR A 5 6.16 3.76 12.83
CA THR A 5 5.19 3.36 11.79
C THR A 5 5.70 3.84 10.45
N VAL A 6 5.71 2.96 9.44
CA VAL A 6 6.07 3.32 8.06
C VAL A 6 4.80 3.30 7.23
N LEU A 7 4.53 4.39 6.52
CA LEU A 7 3.49 4.49 5.50
C LEU A 7 4.15 4.46 4.11
N LEU A 8 3.65 3.56 3.26
CA LEU A 8 4.04 3.42 1.87
C LEU A 8 2.93 3.98 1.00
N LEU A 9 3.29 4.91 0.11
CA LEU A 9 2.42 5.37 -0.96
C LEU A 9 2.80 4.59 -2.21
N LEU A 10 1.93 3.67 -2.60
CA LEU A 10 2.16 2.73 -3.68
C LEU A 10 1.21 3.05 -4.83
N ARG A 11 1.76 3.31 -6.01
CA ARG A 11 0.95 3.34 -7.23
C ARG A 11 0.87 1.93 -7.78
N VAL A 12 -0.34 1.40 -7.78
CA VAL A 12 -0.66 0.10 -8.36
C VAL A 12 -1.28 0.33 -9.73
N ARG A 13 -0.73 -0.37 -10.71
CA ARG A 13 -1.22 -0.39 -12.08
C ARG A 13 -2.00 -1.67 -12.29
N TYR A 14 -3.15 -1.59 -12.94
CA TYR A 14 -4.03 -2.73 -13.19
C TYR A 14 -4.31 -2.88 -14.68
N LEU A 15 -4.36 -4.13 -15.12
CA LEU A 15 -5.02 -4.50 -16.36
C LEU A 15 -6.38 -5.10 -16.04
N ILE A 16 -7.42 -4.54 -16.64
CA ILE A 16 -8.80 -5.00 -16.50
C ILE A 16 -9.15 -5.78 -17.76
N HIS A 17 -9.34 -7.08 -17.60
CA HIS A 17 -9.72 -7.97 -18.69
C HIS A 17 -11.24 -8.02 -18.78
N LEU A 18 -11.74 -7.81 -20.00
CA LEU A 18 -13.16 -7.80 -20.32
C LEU A 18 -13.41 -8.74 -21.50
N PRO A 19 -14.55 -9.44 -21.55
CA PRO A 19 -14.87 -10.33 -22.66
C PRO A 19 -14.84 -9.61 -24.01
N ASN A 20 -14.12 -10.18 -24.97
CA ASN A 20 -14.02 -9.69 -26.36
C ASN A 20 -13.56 -8.23 -26.48
N GLN A 21 -12.77 -7.73 -25.53
CA GLN A 21 -12.24 -6.37 -25.55
C GLN A 21 -10.74 -6.39 -25.27
N THR A 22 -10.04 -5.37 -25.77
CA THR A 22 -8.66 -5.13 -25.36
C THR A 22 -8.59 -4.81 -23.88
N PRO A 23 -7.60 -5.33 -23.13
CA PRO A 23 -7.44 -5.02 -21.73
C PRO A 23 -7.39 -3.50 -21.49
N LEU A 24 -8.11 -3.04 -20.47
CA LEU A 24 -8.11 -1.64 -20.09
C LEU A 24 -7.06 -1.40 -19.00
N PHE A 25 -6.38 -0.27 -19.07
CA PHE A 25 -5.42 0.15 -18.06
C PHE A 25 -6.09 1.03 -17.00
N SER A 26 -5.75 0.81 -15.73
CA SER A 26 -6.19 1.63 -14.61
C SER A 26 -5.08 1.80 -13.58
N GLU A 27 -5.03 2.94 -12.90
CA GLU A 27 -4.09 3.18 -11.80
C GLU A 27 -4.84 3.52 -10.51
N GLU A 28 -4.26 3.12 -9.38
CA GLU A 28 -4.73 3.46 -8.03
C GLU A 28 -3.52 3.79 -7.15
N VAL A 29 -3.60 4.86 -6.35
CA VAL A 29 -2.63 5.11 -5.28
C VAL A 29 -3.19 4.54 -3.99
N ARG A 30 -2.46 3.60 -3.39
CA ARG A 30 -2.79 2.96 -2.11
C ARG A 30 -1.83 3.42 -1.03
N VAL A 31 -2.34 3.53 0.19
CA VAL A 31 -1.55 3.80 1.39
C VAL A 31 -1.53 2.52 2.22
N LEU A 32 -0.34 1.93 2.38
CA LEU A 32 -0.15 0.80 3.28
C LEU A 32 0.72 1.23 4.45
N GLY A 33 0.22 1.02 5.66
CA GLY A 33 0.98 1.26 6.89
C GLY A 33 1.46 -0.05 7.50
N TYR A 34 2.67 -0.08 8.05
CA TYR A 34 3.11 -1.18 8.91
C TYR A 34 3.96 -0.66 10.09
N THR A 35 4.00 -1.45 11.16
CA THR A 35 5.03 -1.35 12.21
C THR A 35 5.95 -2.56 12.15
N GLN A 36 7.12 -2.46 12.78
CA GLN A 36 8.02 -3.60 12.95
C GLN A 36 7.34 -4.69 13.81
N GLY A 37 7.02 -5.83 13.22
CA GLY A 37 6.50 -7.01 13.88
C GLY A 37 7.61 -7.93 14.40
N GLU A 38 7.23 -9.15 14.77
CA GLU A 38 8.17 -10.19 15.19
C GLU A 38 9.00 -10.69 14.00
N GLN A 39 10.23 -11.16 14.27
CA GLN A 39 11.10 -11.79 13.26
C GLN A 39 11.28 -10.95 11.98
N ASN A 40 11.30 -9.62 12.09
CA ASN A 40 11.44 -8.69 10.97
C ASN A 40 10.30 -8.78 9.93
N THR A 41 9.10 -9.20 10.35
CA THR A 41 7.89 -9.19 9.51
C THR A 41 7.09 -7.90 9.71
N PRO A 42 6.49 -7.34 8.65
CA PRO A 42 5.64 -6.16 8.78
C PRO A 42 4.32 -6.53 9.48
N ALA A 43 4.02 -5.85 10.59
CA ALA A 43 2.69 -5.87 11.19
C ALA A 43 1.85 -4.78 10.50
N TRP A 44 1.05 -5.18 9.51
CA TRP A 44 0.21 -4.27 8.71
C TRP A 44 -0.86 -3.59 9.57
N LEU A 45 -1.06 -2.29 9.35
CA LEU A 45 -2.19 -1.55 9.90
C LEU A 45 -3.45 -1.79 9.07
N ALA A 46 -4.61 -1.57 9.69
CA ALA A 46 -5.85 -1.41 8.95
C ALA A 46 -5.75 -0.20 7.99
N GLU A 47 -6.35 -0.31 6.81
CA GLU A 47 -6.29 0.75 5.78
C GLU A 47 -6.82 2.10 6.30
N ALA A 48 -7.94 2.09 7.03
CA ALA A 48 -8.49 3.31 7.61
C ALA A 48 -7.52 4.01 8.56
N GLU A 49 -6.75 3.24 9.34
CA GLU A 49 -5.76 3.79 10.26
C GLU A 49 -4.53 4.35 9.52
N ALA A 50 -4.05 3.65 8.48
CA ALA A 50 -2.97 4.15 7.64
C ALA A 50 -3.34 5.46 6.94
N LEU A 51 -4.57 5.56 6.42
CA LEU A 51 -5.10 6.78 5.81
C LEU A 51 -5.27 7.91 6.82
N ARG A 52 -5.80 7.61 8.01
CA ARG A 52 -5.93 8.58 9.12
C ARG A 52 -4.57 9.14 9.52
N LEU A 53 -3.57 8.28 9.69
CA LEU A 53 -2.21 8.71 10.00
C LEU A 53 -1.60 9.57 8.89
N LEU A 54 -1.80 9.22 7.61
CA LEU A 54 -1.31 10.05 6.50
C LEU A 54 -1.96 11.44 6.49
N ALA A 55 -3.27 11.52 6.79
CA ALA A 55 -4.03 12.77 6.71
C ALA A 55 -3.84 13.67 7.94
N GLU A 56 -3.75 13.07 9.14
CA GLU A 56 -3.91 13.80 10.40
C GLU A 56 -2.62 13.86 11.23
N ALA A 57 -1.65 12.96 11.03
CA ALA A 57 -0.45 12.96 11.86
C ALA A 57 0.35 14.25 11.66
N GLN A 58 0.64 14.94 12.78
CA GLN A 58 1.46 16.14 12.81
C GLN A 58 2.73 15.88 13.66
N PRO A 59 3.86 16.49 13.31
CA PRO A 59 5.07 16.36 14.10
C PRO A 59 4.95 17.17 15.40
N ASP A 60 5.01 16.48 16.55
CA ASP A 60 5.07 17.13 17.87
C ASP A 60 6.47 17.66 18.21
N ALA A 61 7.51 17.11 17.57
CA ALA A 61 8.90 17.48 17.76
C ALA A 61 9.70 17.30 16.47
N ASN A 62 10.80 18.05 16.34
CA ASN A 62 11.71 17.91 15.21
C ASN A 62 12.83 16.92 15.55
N LEU A 63 13.18 16.07 14.59
CA LEU A 63 14.37 15.21 14.66
C LEU A 63 15.58 15.89 14.00
N PRO A 64 16.82 15.65 14.47
CA PRO A 64 18.02 16.05 13.75
C PRO A 64 18.00 15.50 12.31
N LEU A 65 18.53 16.29 11.37
CA LEU A 65 18.50 15.94 9.94
C LEU A 65 19.18 14.60 9.64
N ASP A 66 20.29 14.32 10.30
CA ASP A 66 21.03 13.06 10.08
C ASP A 66 20.24 11.85 10.56
N THR A 67 19.52 11.97 11.67
CA THR A 67 18.59 10.93 12.15
C THR A 67 17.48 10.67 11.13
N LYS A 68 16.88 11.73 10.55
CA LYS A 68 15.84 11.58 9.50
C LYS A 68 16.40 10.84 8.28
N LYS A 69 17.59 11.22 7.81
CA LYS A 69 18.25 10.57 6.67
C LYS A 69 18.57 9.11 6.94
N ALA A 70 19.07 8.79 8.14
CA ALA A 70 19.39 7.43 8.53
C ALA A 70 18.14 6.52 8.56
N LEU A 71 17.03 7.01 9.13
CA LEU A 71 15.76 6.27 9.16
C LEU A 71 15.23 6.01 7.75
N LEU A 72 15.25 7.03 6.88
CA LEU A 72 14.79 6.90 5.50
C LEU A 72 15.68 5.92 4.71
N ALA A 73 17.00 6.02 4.85
CA ALA A 73 17.94 5.12 4.19
C ALA A 73 17.73 3.66 4.60
N ALA A 74 17.55 3.40 5.90
CA ALA A 74 17.28 2.06 6.41
C ALA A 74 15.95 1.50 5.87
N ALA A 75 14.89 2.32 5.81
CA ALA A 75 13.60 1.90 5.27
C ALA A 75 13.68 1.58 3.77
N LEU A 76 14.38 2.41 2.98
CA LEU A 76 14.60 2.18 1.56
C LEU A 76 15.46 0.93 1.31
N GLN A 77 16.47 0.68 2.13
CA GLN A 77 17.30 -0.53 2.05
C GLN A 77 16.50 -1.80 2.36
N ALA A 78 15.52 -1.73 3.26
CA ALA A 78 14.64 -2.85 3.60
C ALA A 78 13.51 -3.09 2.57
N TYR A 79 13.19 -2.09 1.72
CA TYR A 79 12.06 -2.15 0.80
C TYR A 79 12.07 -3.35 -0.17
N PRO A 80 13.19 -3.73 -0.81
CA PRO A 80 13.18 -4.87 -1.74
C PRO A 80 12.74 -6.18 -1.08
N THR A 81 13.09 -6.40 0.18
CA THR A 81 12.61 -7.57 0.94
C THR A 81 11.13 -7.44 1.27
N LEU A 82 10.68 -6.23 1.61
CA LEU A 82 9.29 -5.93 1.93
C LEU A 82 8.36 -6.06 0.71
N GLU A 83 8.84 -5.75 -0.50
CA GLU A 83 8.04 -5.77 -1.74
C GLU A 83 7.35 -7.13 -1.97
N THR A 84 8.04 -8.23 -1.65
CA THR A 84 7.46 -9.58 -1.72
C THR A 84 6.23 -9.75 -0.82
N ARG A 85 6.16 -9.01 0.29
CA ARG A 85 5.04 -9.01 1.23
C ARG A 85 3.87 -8.13 0.78
N LEU A 86 4.07 -7.28 -0.23
CA LEU A 86 3.01 -6.44 -0.80
C LEU A 86 2.04 -7.23 -1.69
N ARG A 87 2.42 -8.43 -2.16
CA ARG A 87 1.60 -9.30 -3.01
C ARG A 87 0.23 -9.56 -2.41
N LEU A 88 0.17 -10.02 -1.15
CA LEU A 88 -1.08 -10.34 -0.49
C LEU A 88 -2.08 -9.17 -0.44
N PRO A 89 -1.74 -7.98 0.09
CA PRO A 89 -2.68 -6.86 0.13
C PRO A 89 -3.07 -6.33 -1.26
N ILE A 90 -2.16 -6.33 -2.23
CA ILE A 90 -2.43 -5.84 -3.59
C ILE A 90 -3.31 -6.80 -4.38
N GLU A 91 -3.05 -8.10 -4.30
CA GLU A 91 -3.87 -9.12 -4.95
C GLU A 91 -5.25 -9.22 -4.29
N SER A 92 -5.35 -8.99 -2.97
CA SER A 92 -6.65 -8.87 -2.30
C SER A 92 -7.46 -7.72 -2.87
N ARG A 93 -6.83 -6.56 -3.06
CA ARG A 93 -7.50 -5.42 -3.69
C ARG A 93 -7.94 -5.72 -5.12
N ALA A 94 -7.11 -6.39 -5.91
CA ALA A 94 -7.45 -6.78 -7.27
C ALA A 94 -8.72 -7.68 -7.32
N ARG A 95 -8.86 -8.60 -6.35
CA ARG A 95 -10.08 -9.40 -6.18
C ARG A 95 -11.29 -8.54 -5.82
N ASP A 96 -11.15 -7.62 -4.86
CA ASP A 96 -12.23 -6.72 -4.47
C ASP A 96 -12.70 -5.84 -5.65
N LEU A 97 -11.76 -5.33 -6.44
CA LEU A 97 -12.05 -4.58 -7.66
C LEU A 97 -12.77 -5.45 -8.69
N THR A 98 -12.33 -6.70 -8.88
CA THR A 98 -13.00 -7.67 -9.76
C THR A 98 -14.46 -7.87 -9.36
N ASP A 99 -14.71 -8.12 -8.07
CA ASP A 99 -16.05 -8.36 -7.55
C ASP A 99 -16.95 -7.13 -7.65
N ALA A 100 -16.40 -5.94 -7.40
CA ALA A 100 -17.11 -4.68 -7.58
C ALA A 100 -17.53 -4.47 -9.05
N HIS A 101 -16.63 -4.70 -10.01
CA HIS A 101 -16.93 -4.59 -11.43
C HIS A 101 -17.99 -5.62 -11.87
N LYS A 102 -17.86 -6.87 -11.41
CA LYS A 102 -18.86 -7.92 -11.68
C LYS A 102 -20.23 -7.55 -11.14
N ARG A 103 -20.31 -7.00 -9.93
CA ARG A 103 -21.57 -6.56 -9.31
C ARG A 103 -22.27 -5.48 -10.14
N ILE A 104 -21.54 -4.45 -10.57
CA ILE A 104 -22.09 -3.36 -11.41
C ILE A 104 -22.60 -3.92 -12.74
N ARG A 105 -21.81 -4.76 -13.41
CA ARG A 105 -22.18 -5.33 -14.72
C ARG A 105 -23.38 -6.27 -14.65
N ARG A 106 -23.49 -7.11 -13.61
CA ARG A 106 -24.67 -7.95 -13.38
C ARG A 106 -25.94 -7.12 -13.23
N ALA A 107 -25.86 -6.01 -12.47
CA ALA A 107 -27.01 -5.09 -12.32
C ALA A 107 -27.44 -4.48 -13.67
N MET A 108 -26.50 -4.30 -14.60
CA MET A 108 -26.76 -3.84 -15.96
C MET A 108 -27.07 -4.97 -16.97
N ARG A 109 -27.23 -6.23 -16.53
CA ARG A 109 -27.43 -7.42 -17.38
C ARG A 109 -26.33 -7.62 -18.44
N LEU A 110 -25.10 -7.18 -18.14
CA LEU A 110 -23.93 -7.36 -19.00
C LEU A 110 -23.21 -8.67 -18.66
N ARG A 111 -22.47 -9.23 -19.63
CA ARG A 111 -21.60 -10.38 -19.40
C ARG A 111 -20.48 -10.05 -18.42
N VAL A 112 -20.18 -11.02 -17.55
CA VAL A 112 -19.18 -10.91 -16.46
C VAL A 112 -18.26 -12.12 -16.34
N GLU A 113 -18.55 -13.19 -17.08
CA GLU A 113 -17.63 -14.31 -17.26
C GLU A 113 -16.29 -13.73 -17.77
N GLU A 114 -15.16 -14.26 -17.31
CA GLU A 114 -13.80 -13.81 -17.67
C GLU A 114 -13.41 -12.38 -17.23
N LEU A 115 -14.27 -11.61 -16.55
CA LEU A 115 -13.84 -10.32 -16.00
C LEU A 115 -12.86 -10.53 -14.84
N THR A 116 -11.65 -10.02 -15.01
CA THR A 116 -10.61 -10.00 -13.97
C THR A 116 -9.91 -8.64 -13.93
N VAL A 117 -9.41 -8.28 -12.74
CA VAL A 117 -8.51 -7.15 -12.54
C VAL A 117 -7.19 -7.74 -12.08
N GLU A 118 -6.11 -7.47 -12.81
CA GLU A 118 -4.77 -7.99 -12.54
C GLU A 118 -3.80 -6.85 -12.21
N ALA A 119 -3.16 -6.92 -11.05
CA ALA A 119 -2.12 -5.98 -10.65
C ALA A 119 -0.81 -6.23 -11.42
N GLN A 120 -0.20 -5.17 -11.92
CA GLN A 120 1.08 -5.20 -12.62
C GLN A 120 2.24 -4.98 -11.65
N TRP A 121 3.32 -5.72 -11.85
CA TRP A 121 4.50 -5.76 -10.96
C TRP A 121 5.79 -5.37 -11.70
N PRO A 122 6.77 -4.73 -11.01
CA PRO A 122 6.69 -4.22 -9.65
C PRO A 122 5.70 -3.04 -9.51
N VAL A 123 5.20 -2.82 -8.29
CA VAL A 123 4.42 -1.62 -7.99
C VAL A 123 5.35 -0.44 -7.74
N ASP A 124 4.89 0.77 -8.05
CA ASP A 124 5.76 1.94 -7.91
C ASP A 124 5.66 2.47 -6.47
N LEU A 125 6.79 2.53 -5.76
CA LEU A 125 6.90 3.27 -4.50
C LEU A 125 7.01 4.76 -4.82
N VAL A 126 5.92 5.50 -4.64
CA VAL A 126 5.85 6.95 -4.93
C VAL A 126 6.25 7.78 -3.72
N GLY A 127 6.03 7.27 -2.51
CA GLY A 127 6.38 7.97 -1.28
C GLY A 127 6.54 7.03 -0.10
N LEU A 128 7.38 7.45 0.85
CA LEU A 128 7.60 6.76 2.11
C LEU A 128 7.58 7.80 3.24
N LEU A 129 6.72 7.59 4.23
CA LEU A 129 6.62 8.42 5.43
C LEU A 129 6.91 7.58 6.67
N ILE A 130 7.80 8.05 7.54
CA ILE A 130 8.15 7.37 8.79
C ILE A 130 7.66 8.23 9.95
N LEU A 131 6.72 7.70 10.72
CA LEU A 131 6.17 8.32 11.91
C LEU A 131 6.89 7.75 13.13
N VAL A 132 7.64 8.62 13.81
CA VAL A 132 8.38 8.26 15.02
C VAL A 132 7.64 8.82 16.24
N PRO A 133 7.23 7.97 17.19
CA PRO A 133 6.50 8.41 18.38
C PRO A 133 7.42 9.18 19.33
N VAL A 134 6.87 10.23 19.97
CA VAL A 134 7.58 11.03 20.98
C VAL A 134 7.97 10.13 22.16
N GLY A 135 9.27 10.07 22.48
CA GLY A 135 9.84 9.14 23.47
C GLY A 135 10.45 7.85 22.90
N GLY A 136 10.37 7.63 21.57
CA GLY A 136 11.06 6.53 20.87
C GLY A 136 12.43 6.90 20.28
N ALA A 137 12.76 8.19 20.23
CA ALA A 137 14.08 8.70 19.87
C ALA A 137 14.90 8.92 21.15
N ALA A 138 15.56 7.87 21.64
CA ALA A 138 16.57 7.93 22.68
C ALA A 138 17.89 7.42 22.12
#